data_AF-A0A836GPF8-F1
#
_entry.id   AF-A0A836GPF8-F1
#
_cell.length_a   1.000
_cell.length_b   1.000
_cell.length_c   1.000
_cell.angle_alpha   90.00
_cell.angle_beta   90.00
_cell.angle_gamma   90.00
#
_symmetry.space_group_name_H-M   'P 1'
#
loop_
_entity.id
_entity.type
_entity.pdbx_description
1 polymer ?
#
loop_
_entity_poly.entity_id
_entity_poly.type
_entity_poly.pdbx_seq_one_letter_code
_entity_poly.pdbx_strand_id
1 'polypeptide(L)'
;MSDRAASPSQERGLQKEDLNYEGRVRAEKRKDEHVMTYTAYLAAHPEITPLLHDMIQHVLLLKPERPLEAMSEFVRIRSSSST
;
A
#
# COMPACT_ATOMS: atom_id res chain seq x y z
N MET A 1 49.24 23.36 7.44
CA MET A 1 47.85 23.73 7.78
C MET A 1 46.92 22.94 6.90
N SER A 2 45.91 22.34 7.50
CA SER A 2 44.98 21.38 6.89
C SER A 2 43.75 22.15 6.42
N ASP A 3 43.56 22.27 5.11
CA ASP A 3 42.31 22.78 4.55
C ASP A 3 41.47 21.60 4.05
N ARG A 4 40.68 21.09 5.00
CA ARG A 4 39.54 20.21 4.76
C ARG A 4 38.39 21.07 4.25
N ALA A 5 38.22 21.18 2.94
CA ALA A 5 37.09 21.89 2.35
C ALA A 5 36.11 20.92 1.67
N ALA A 6 34.95 20.83 2.31
CA ALA A 6 33.63 20.52 1.76
C ALA A 6 33.44 19.21 0.97
N SER A 7 32.80 18.25 1.63
CA SER A 7 32.00 17.20 1.00
C SER A 7 31.00 17.82 0.00
N PRO A 8 30.91 17.35 -1.25
CA PRO A 8 29.81 17.74 -2.12
C PRO A 8 28.54 17.13 -1.54
N SER A 9 27.67 18.02 -1.06
CA SER A 9 26.31 17.76 -0.63
C SER A 9 25.63 16.81 -1.61
N GLN A 10 25.14 15.68 -1.08
CA GLN A 10 24.24 14.79 -1.79
C GLN A 10 22.94 15.52 -2.08
N GLU A 11 22.91 16.28 -3.17
CA GLU A 11 21.67 16.59 -3.86
C GLU A 11 21.22 15.30 -4.55
N ARG A 12 20.55 14.43 -3.79
CA ARG A 12 19.60 13.47 -4.35
C ARG A 12 18.39 14.27 -4.85
N GLY A 13 18.63 15.07 -5.88
CA GLY A 13 17.59 15.59 -6.73
C GLY A 13 16.89 14.38 -7.33
N LEU A 14 15.63 14.21 -6.95
CA LEU A 14 14.69 13.36 -7.67
C LEU A 14 14.65 13.85 -9.12
N GLN A 15 15.53 13.29 -9.95
CA GLN A 15 15.50 13.45 -11.39
C GLN A 15 14.12 12.97 -11.83
N LYS A 16 13.22 13.90 -12.15
CA LYS A 16 11.95 13.61 -12.79
C LYS A 16 12.30 13.00 -14.14
N GLU A 17 12.14 11.69 -14.29
CA GLU A 17 12.24 11.04 -15.59
C GLU A 17 11.27 11.74 -16.55
N ASP A 18 11.82 12.40 -17.55
CA ASP A 18 11.04 13.02 -18.62
C ASP A 18 10.56 11.89 -19.53
N LEU A 19 9.41 11.30 -19.19
CA LEU A 19 8.84 10.20 -19.94
C LEU A 19 8.32 10.72 -21.28
N ASN A 20 9.08 10.45 -22.35
CA ASN A 20 8.62 10.58 -23.74
C ASN A 20 7.24 9.89 -23.90
N TYR A 21 6.46 10.25 -24.94
CA TYR A 21 5.11 9.69 -25.20
C TYR A 21 5.03 8.17 -25.02
N GLU A 22 6.03 7.41 -25.49
CA GLU A 22 6.11 5.96 -25.29
C GLU A 22 6.32 5.52 -23.84
N GLY A 23 7.08 6.29 -23.05
CA GLY A 23 7.27 6.08 -21.62
C GLY A 23 5.96 6.26 -20.83
N ARG A 24 5.16 7.26 -21.21
CA ARG A 24 3.81 7.47 -20.65
C ARG A 24 2.88 6.30 -20.98
N VAL A 25 2.84 5.87 -22.25
CA VAL A 25 2.01 4.74 -22.68
C VAL A 25 2.43 3.43 -22.00
N ARG A 26 3.74 3.18 -21.81
CA ARG A 26 4.22 2.01 -21.06
C ARG A 26 3.83 2.08 -19.59
N ALA A 27 3.91 3.24 -18.96
CA ALA A 27 3.48 3.40 -17.57
C ALA A 27 1.96 3.21 -17.41
N GLU A 28 1.17 3.66 -18.38
CA GLU A 28 -0.28 3.50 -18.40
C GLU A 28 -0.69 2.03 -18.61
N LYS A 29 -0.15 1.35 -19.63
CA LYS A 29 -0.41 -0.08 -19.84
C LYS A 29 -0.03 -0.95 -18.64
N ARG A 30 1.10 -0.66 -17.98
CA ARG A 30 1.48 -1.38 -16.74
C ARG A 30 0.48 -1.15 -15.62
N LYS A 31 -0.08 0.06 -15.48
CA LYS A 31 -1.15 0.31 -14.50
C LYS A 31 -2.37 -0.54 -14.82
N ASP A 32 -2.75 -0.63 -16.09
CA ASP A 32 -3.90 -1.44 -16.51
C ASP A 32 -3.69 -2.93 -16.23
N GLU A 33 -2.50 -3.47 -16.53
CA GLU A 33 -2.14 -4.86 -16.24
C GLU A 33 -2.20 -5.17 -14.72
N HIS A 34 -1.69 -4.26 -13.88
CA HIS A 34 -1.76 -4.41 -12.43
C HIS A 34 -3.20 -4.30 -11.90
N VAL A 35 -4.02 -3.39 -12.44
CA VAL A 35 -5.43 -3.26 -12.07
C VAL A 35 -6.19 -4.53 -12.45
N MET A 36 -5.99 -5.06 -13.66
CA MET A 36 -6.62 -6.30 -14.09
C MET A 36 -6.25 -7.48 -13.20
N THR A 37 -4.97 -7.59 -12.81
CA THR A 37 -4.48 -8.65 -11.92
C THR A 37 -5.09 -8.54 -10.53
N TYR A 38 -5.19 -7.31 -9.99
CA TYR A 38 -5.78 -7.07 -8.68
C TYR A 38 -7.29 -7.34 -8.65
N THR A 39 -8.02 -6.90 -9.68
CA THR A 39 -9.46 -7.18 -9.81
C THR A 39 -9.72 -8.68 -9.93
N ALA A 40 -8.91 -9.41 -10.70
CA ALA A 40 -9.02 -10.86 -10.79
C ALA A 40 -8.75 -11.54 -9.44
N TYR A 41 -7.75 -11.08 -8.70
CA TYR A 41 -7.45 -11.59 -7.36
C TYR A 41 -8.62 -11.36 -6.39
N LEU A 42 -9.19 -10.15 -6.34
CA LEU A 42 -10.35 -9.87 -5.49
C LEU A 42 -11.59 -10.68 -5.91
N ALA A 43 -11.79 -10.91 -7.20
CA ALA A 43 -12.90 -11.74 -7.68
C ALA A 43 -12.74 -13.22 -7.30
N ALA A 44 -11.50 -13.73 -7.27
CA ALA A 44 -11.19 -15.09 -6.82
C ALA A 44 -11.34 -15.27 -5.29
N HIS A 45 -11.33 -14.16 -4.54
CA HIS A 45 -11.39 -14.13 -3.08
C HIS A 45 -12.54 -13.24 -2.58
N PRO A 46 -13.82 -13.65 -2.79
CA PRO A 46 -14.98 -12.85 -2.41
C PRO A 46 -15.09 -12.59 -0.90
N GLU A 47 -14.37 -13.35 -0.07
CA GLU A 47 -14.28 -13.20 1.38
C GLU A 47 -13.50 -11.96 1.82
N ILE A 48 -12.60 -11.42 0.98
CA ILE A 48 -11.69 -10.33 1.36
C ILE A 48 -12.44 -9.02 1.59
N THR A 49 -13.32 -8.63 0.66
CA THR A 49 -14.02 -7.33 0.75
C THR A 49 -14.91 -7.21 1.99
N PRO A 50 -15.75 -8.21 2.34
CA PRO A 50 -16.52 -8.20 3.58
C PRO A 50 -15.62 -8.16 4.82
N LEU A 51 -14.53 -8.94 4.83
CA LEU A 51 -13.59 -8.96 5.96
C LEU A 51 -12.97 -7.58 6.21
N LEU A 52 -12.51 -6.92 5.16
CA LEU A 52 -11.94 -5.58 5.25
C LEU A 52 -13.00 -4.57 5.72
N HIS A 53 -14.23 -4.66 5.23
CA HIS A 53 -15.32 -3.78 5.64
C HIS A 53 -15.60 -3.88 7.13
N ASP A 54 -15.79 -5.11 7.64
CA ASP A 54 -16.12 -5.33 9.05
C ASP A 54 -14.97 -4.88 9.96
N MET A 55 -13.73 -5.15 9.57
CA MET A 55 -12.55 -4.74 10.32
C MET A 55 -12.42 -3.21 10.40
N ILE A 56 -12.63 -2.50 9.30
CA ILE A 56 -12.61 -1.03 9.28
C ILE A 56 -13.75 -0.48 10.13
N GLN A 57 -14.95 -1.04 10.01
CA GLN A 57 -16.10 -0.64 10.81
C GLN A 57 -15.82 -0.81 12.31
N HIS A 58 -15.22 -1.93 12.71
CA HIS A 58 -14.83 -2.18 14.10
C HIS A 58 -13.88 -1.10 14.64
N VAL A 59 -12.85 -0.74 13.88
CA VAL A 59 -11.90 0.32 14.28
C VAL A 59 -12.57 1.68 14.36
N LEU A 60 -13.42 2.03 13.39
CA LEU A 60 -14.08 3.33 13.34
C LEU A 60 -15.10 3.51 14.48
N LEU A 61 -15.76 2.43 14.90
CA LEU A 61 -16.71 2.44 16.01
C LEU A 61 -16.00 2.53 17.36
N LEU A 62 -14.97 1.71 17.58
CA LEU A 62 -14.29 1.63 18.88
C LEU A 62 -13.23 2.70 19.08
N LYS A 63 -12.69 3.28 17.99
CA LYS A 63 -11.62 4.28 17.98
C LYS A 63 -10.48 3.96 18.97
N PRO A 64 -9.91 2.75 18.89
CA PRO A 64 -8.87 2.34 19.83
C PRO A 64 -7.61 3.19 19.66
N GLU A 65 -6.89 3.41 20.76
CA GLU A 65 -5.58 4.10 20.76
C GLU A 65 -4.53 3.39 19.88
N ARG A 66 -4.69 2.06 19.70
CA ARG A 66 -3.79 1.21 18.90
C ARG A 66 -4.58 0.51 17.80
N PRO A 67 -4.90 1.19 16.69
CA PRO A 67 -5.81 0.68 15.66
C PRO A 67 -5.29 -0.56 14.94
N LEU A 68 -3.99 -0.65 14.66
CA LEU A 68 -3.41 -1.81 13.97
C LEU A 68 -3.49 -3.10 14.80
N GLU A 69 -3.36 -2.99 16.12
CA GLU A 69 -3.51 -4.14 17.03
C GLU A 69 -4.96 -4.58 17.13
N ALA A 70 -5.89 -3.63 17.21
CA ALA A 70 -7.31 -3.94 17.20
C ALA A 70 -7.75 -4.63 15.89
N MET A 71 -7.17 -4.23 14.75
CA MET A 71 -7.40 -4.89 13.46
C MET A 71 -6.88 -6.33 13.46
N SER A 72 -5.65 -6.56 13.93
CA SER A 72 -5.07 -7.91 14.04
C SER A 72 -5.89 -8.81 14.96
N GLU A 73 -6.31 -8.26 16.10
CA GLU A 73 -7.15 -8.95 17.07
C GLU A 73 -8.50 -9.34 16.48
N PHE A 74 -9.15 -8.41 15.78
CA PHE A 74 -10.43 -8.63 15.12
C PHE A 74 -10.35 -9.82 14.13
N VAL A 75 -9.32 -9.85 13.29
CA VAL A 75 -9.10 -10.96 12.35
C VAL A 75 -8.88 -12.28 13.09
N ARG A 76 -8.09 -12.27 14.17
CA ARG A 76 -7.81 -13.46 14.99
C ARG A 76 -9.08 -14.04 15.60
N ILE A 77 -9.88 -13.21 16.28
CA ILE A 77 -11.13 -13.61 16.93
C ILE A 77 -12.11 -14.20 15.92
N ARG A 78 -12.26 -13.54 14.77
CA ARG A 78 -13.16 -13.99 13.70
C ARG A 78 -12.72 -15.34 13.13
N SER A 79 -11.41 -15.53 12.93
CA SER A 79 -10.85 -16.78 12.40
C SER A 79 -11.02 -17.94 13.38
N SER A 80 -10.96 -17.68 14.69
CA SER A 80 -11.20 -18.69 15.73
C SER A 80 -12.68 -19.01 15.98
N SER A 81 -13.61 -18.17 15.53
CA SER A 81 -15.06 -18.44 15.65
C SER A 81 -15.63 -19.28 14.50
N SER A 82 -14.83 -19.56 13.46
CA SER A 82 -15.23 -20.38 12.31
C SER A 82 -14.93 -21.89 12.46
N THR A 83 -14.44 -22.33 13.63
CA THR A 83 -14.27 -23.75 14.01
C THR A 83 -15.36 -24.20 14.96
#